data_AF-A0A3D1ZW14-F1
#
_entry.id   AF-A0A3D1ZW14-F1
#
_cell.length_a   1.000
_cell.length_b   1.000
_cell.length_c   1.000
_cell.angle_alpha   90.00
_cell.angle_beta   90.00
_cell.angle_gamma   90.00
#
_symmetry.space_group_name_H-M   'P 1'
#
loop_
_entity.id
_entity.type
_entity.pdbx_description
1 polymer ?
#
loop_
_entity_poly.entity_id
_entity_poly.type
_entity_poly.pdbx_seq_one_letter_code
_entity_poly.pdbx_strand_id
1 'polypeptide(L)'
;AMHEDERALNVLPPSQEPRATGHMQAIIDMVEVLIDKGFAYAADNGDVYYRVDKFENYGALTNRKLEDMRAGARIEIGDSKENP
;
A
#
# COMPACT_ATOMS: atom_id res chain seq x y z
N ALA A 1 -18.60 -13.57 -13.39
CA ALA A 1 -17.76 -14.47 -12.57
C ALA A 1 -17.90 -14.12 -11.08
N MET A 2 -17.12 -13.19 -10.50
CA MET A 2 -17.09 -12.96 -9.04
C MET A 2 -18.48 -12.87 -8.34
N HIS A 3 -19.34 -11.93 -8.75
CA HIS A 3 -20.66 -11.78 -8.12
C HIS A 3 -21.63 -12.94 -8.38
N GLU A 4 -21.44 -13.69 -9.45
CA GLU A 4 -22.26 -14.87 -9.74
C GLU A 4 -21.92 -16.00 -8.78
N ASP A 5 -20.62 -16.20 -8.53
CA ASP A 5 -20.11 -17.22 -7.60
C ASP A 5 -20.48 -16.90 -6.14
N GLU A 6 -20.36 -15.62 -5.74
CA GLU A 6 -20.80 -15.16 -4.41
C GLU A 6 -22.28 -15.45 -4.15
N ARG A 7 -23.14 -15.16 -5.15
CA ARG A 7 -24.58 -15.48 -5.07
C ARG A 7 -24.84 -16.98 -5.02
N ALA A 8 -24.11 -17.77 -5.82
CA ALA A 8 -24.24 -19.22 -5.81
C ALA A 8 -23.87 -19.83 -4.44
N LEU A 9 -22.95 -19.20 -3.71
CA LEU A 9 -22.53 -19.59 -2.35
C LEU A 9 -23.41 -18.96 -1.24
N ASN A 10 -24.48 -18.23 -1.58
CA ASN A 10 -25.30 -17.47 -0.63
C ASN A 10 -24.50 -16.51 0.26
N VAL A 11 -23.42 -15.93 -0.26
CA VAL A 11 -22.68 -14.87 0.41
C VAL A 11 -23.54 -13.61 0.43
N LEU A 12 -23.63 -12.97 1.59
CA LEU A 12 -24.34 -11.69 1.71
C LEU A 12 -23.57 -10.61 0.95
N PRO A 13 -24.24 -9.81 0.09
CA PRO A 13 -23.56 -8.71 -0.57
C PRO A 13 -23.09 -7.66 0.44
N PRO A 14 -21.93 -7.03 0.22
CA PRO A 14 -21.49 -5.95 1.08
C PRO A 14 -22.42 -4.75 0.97
N SER A 15 -22.52 -3.94 2.03
CA SER A 15 -23.31 -2.70 1.98
C SER A 15 -22.73 -1.66 1.03
N GLN A 16 -21.41 -1.73 0.75
CA GLN A 16 -20.68 -0.87 -0.17
C GLN A 16 -19.60 -1.69 -0.87
N GLU A 17 -19.44 -1.50 -2.18
CA GLU A 17 -18.42 -2.18 -2.99
C GLU A 17 -17.61 -1.16 -3.82
N PRO A 18 -16.82 -0.30 -3.17
CA PRO A 18 -16.06 0.74 -3.86
C PRO A 18 -14.96 0.11 -4.74
N ARG A 19 -14.85 0.60 -5.97
CA ARG A 19 -13.77 0.21 -6.89
C ARG A 19 -12.65 1.23 -6.79
N ALA A 20 -11.39 0.78 -6.78
CA ALA A 20 -10.24 1.68 -6.79
C ALA A 20 -10.32 2.73 -7.91
N THR A 21 -10.75 2.32 -9.11
CA THR A 21 -10.94 3.22 -10.27
C THR A 21 -11.99 4.30 -10.05
N GLY A 22 -12.94 4.10 -9.13
CA GLY A 22 -13.94 5.10 -8.72
C GLY A 22 -13.47 6.04 -7.61
N HIS A 23 -12.30 5.79 -7.00
CA HIS A 23 -11.77 6.55 -5.86
C HIS A 23 -10.36 7.11 -6.11
N MET A 24 -9.96 7.24 -7.38
CA MET A 24 -8.61 7.71 -7.74
C MET A 24 -8.25 9.05 -7.11
N GLN A 25 -9.19 10.00 -7.05
CA GLN A 25 -8.94 11.30 -6.41
C GLN A 25 -8.59 11.15 -4.92
N ALA A 26 -9.36 10.35 -4.17
CA ALA A 26 -9.09 10.11 -2.76
C ALA A 26 -7.74 9.40 -2.51
N ILE A 27 -7.33 8.54 -3.44
CA ILE A 27 -6.00 7.92 -3.40
C ILE A 27 -4.91 8.99 -3.58
N ILE A 28 -5.06 9.87 -4.57
CA ILE A 28 -4.13 10.98 -4.83
C ILE A 28 -4.07 11.92 -3.62
N ASP A 29 -5.21 12.34 -3.09
CA ASP A 29 -5.29 13.24 -1.93
C ASP A 29 -4.58 12.63 -0.70
N MET A 30 -4.74 11.32 -0.47
CA MET A 30 -4.03 10.62 0.60
C MET A 30 -2.52 10.61 0.37
N VAL A 31 -2.07 10.36 -0.86
CA VAL A 31 -0.65 10.38 -1.21
C VAL A 31 -0.04 11.77 -1.00
N GLU A 32 -0.74 12.83 -1.40
CA GLU A 32 -0.32 14.22 -1.16
C GLU A 32 -0.12 14.50 0.33
N VAL A 33 -1.09 14.11 1.18
CA VAL A 33 -0.97 14.23 2.63
C VAL A 33 0.26 13.49 3.19
N LEU A 34 0.59 12.33 2.63
CA LEU A 34 1.78 11.58 3.03
C LEU A 34 3.08 12.25 2.60
N ILE A 35 3.10 12.86 1.41
CA ILE A 35 4.24 13.65 0.92
C ILE A 35 4.44 14.88 1.82
N ASP A 36 3.37 15.63 2.10
CA ASP A 36 3.41 16.84 2.94
C ASP A 36 3.92 16.55 4.35
N LYS A 37 3.53 15.40 4.92
CA LYS A 37 4.02 14.93 6.22
C LYS A 37 5.39 14.27 6.12
N GLY A 38 5.97 14.17 4.93
CA GLY A 38 7.27 13.55 4.63
C GLY A 38 7.32 12.04 4.85
N PHE A 39 6.18 11.36 4.91
CA PHE A 39 6.08 9.89 4.93
C PHE A 39 6.14 9.26 3.54
N ALA A 40 6.03 10.07 2.48
CA ALA A 40 6.21 9.62 1.10
C ALA A 40 7.15 10.55 0.32
N TYR A 41 7.64 10.08 -0.83
CA TYR A 41 8.47 10.85 -1.75
C TYR A 41 8.29 10.41 -3.18
N ALA A 42 8.39 11.38 -4.09
CA ALA A 42 8.54 11.12 -5.51
C ALA A 42 10.00 10.71 -5.78
N ALA A 43 10.19 9.61 -6.50
CA ALA A 43 11.48 9.20 -7.01
C ALA A 43 11.69 9.69 -8.45
N ASP A 44 12.93 9.66 -8.91
CA ASP A 44 13.31 10.17 -10.24
C ASP A 44 12.63 9.43 -11.41
N ASN A 45 12.11 8.23 -11.15
CA ASN A 45 11.37 7.43 -12.12
C ASN A 45 9.89 7.84 -12.25
N GLY A 46 9.42 8.80 -11.45
CA GLY A 46 8.04 9.30 -11.45
C GLY A 46 7.09 8.56 -10.49
N ASP A 47 7.55 7.50 -9.83
CA ASP A 47 6.76 6.82 -8.80
C ASP A 47 6.77 7.60 -7.48
N VAL A 48 5.75 7.36 -6.66
CA VAL A 48 5.73 7.81 -5.26
C VAL A 48 5.88 6.61 -4.33
N TYR A 49 6.88 6.65 -3.46
CA TYR A 49 7.19 5.61 -2.48
C TYR A 49 6.87 6.06 -1.05
N TYR A 50 6.59 5.09 -0.17
CA TYR A 50 6.35 5.30 1.25
C TYR A 50 7.61 4.99 2.08
N ARG A 51 7.93 5.85 3.05
CA ARG A 51 9.04 5.70 4.00
C ARG A 51 8.62 4.82 5.17
N VAL A 52 8.86 3.52 5.05
CA VAL A 52 8.52 2.53 6.08
C VAL A 52 9.28 2.74 7.39
N ASP A 53 10.50 3.27 7.32
CA ASP A 53 11.37 3.60 8.45
C ASP A 53 10.89 4.80 9.27
N LYS A 54 10.18 5.74 8.63
CA LYS A 54 9.60 6.90 9.33
C LYS A 54 8.42 6.52 10.22
N PHE A 55 7.78 5.39 9.97
CA PHE A 55 6.64 4.93 10.76
C PHE A 55 7.10 3.95 11.86
N GLU A 56 7.23 4.45 13.08
CA GLU A 56 7.78 3.70 14.22
C GLU A 56 7.07 2.35 14.47
N ASN A 57 5.77 2.26 14.19
CA ASN A 57 4.97 1.05 14.42
C ASN A 57 4.87 0.15 13.17
N TYR A 58 5.75 0.33 12.18
CA TYR A 58 5.74 -0.50 10.98
C TYR A 58 6.02 -1.98 11.33
N GLY A 59 5.14 -2.87 10.88
CA GLY A 59 5.22 -4.31 11.17
C GLY A 59 4.41 -4.79 12.38
N ALA A 60 3.72 -3.90 13.11
CA ALA A 60 2.89 -4.27 14.26
C ALA A 60 1.80 -5.31 13.94
N LEU A 61 1.22 -5.28 12.73
CA LEU A 61 0.19 -6.25 12.31
C LEU A 61 0.74 -7.67 12.14
N THR A 62 1.98 -7.81 11.67
CA THR A 62 2.61 -9.11 11.39
C THR A 62 3.53 -9.56 12.52
N ASN A 63 3.65 -8.75 13.58
CA ASN A 63 4.60 -8.91 14.68
C ASN A 63 6.04 -9.11 14.18
N ARG A 64 6.43 -8.35 13.15
CA ARG A 64 7.78 -8.36 12.58
C ARG A 64 8.41 -7.00 12.74
N LYS A 65 9.71 -6.99 13.01
CA LYS A 65 10.50 -5.76 12.97
C LYS A 65 10.96 -5.48 11.55
N LEU A 66 11.18 -4.20 11.24
CA LEU A 66 11.65 -3.77 9.93
C LEU A 66 13.01 -4.41 9.57
N GLU A 67 13.89 -4.61 10.55
CA GLU A 67 15.18 -5.30 10.40
C GLU A 67 15.04 -6.73 9.87
N ASP A 68 14.03 -7.47 10.33
CA ASP A 68 13.78 -8.87 9.93
C ASP A 68 13.13 -8.97 8.54
N MET A 69 12.43 -7.92 8.09
CA MET A 69 11.75 -7.88 6.79
C MET A 69 12.73 -7.70 5.62
N ARG A 70 13.82 -6.94 5.83
CA ARG A 70 14.86 -6.70 4.82
C ARG A 70 15.58 -7.97 4.38
N ALA A 71 15.75 -8.95 5.28
CA ALA A 71 16.46 -10.19 5.00
C ALA A 71 15.65 -11.20 4.15
N GLY A 72 14.33 -11.06 4.07
CA GLY A 72 13.44 -11.98 3.35
C GLY A 72 12.85 -11.43 2.06
N ALA A 73 13.19 -10.19 1.70
CA ALA A 73 12.62 -9.52 0.54
C ALA A 73 13.31 -10.00 -0.75
N ARG A 74 12.54 -10.55 -1.68
CA ARG A 74 12.99 -10.94 -3.02
C ARG A 74 13.09 -9.68 -3.88
N ILE A 75 14.12 -8.86 -3.65
CA ILE A 75 14.23 -7.52 -4.25
C ILE A 75 15.10 -7.59 -5.51
N GLU A 76 14.51 -7.31 -6.68
CA GLU A 76 15.25 -6.58 -7.71
C GLU A 76 15.39 -5.15 -7.20
N ILE A 77 16.63 -4.73 -6.89
CA ILE A 77 16.90 -3.41 -6.33
C ILE A 77 16.63 -2.42 -7.46
N GLY A 78 15.43 -1.85 -7.49
CA GLY A 78 15.20 -0.62 -8.21
C GLY A 78 15.96 0.47 -7.47
N ASP A 79 16.97 1.06 -8.11
CA ASP A 79 17.85 2.11 -7.57
C ASP A 79 17.09 3.36 -7.06
N SER A 80 15.79 3.44 -7.34
CA SER A 80 14.93 4.58 -7.04
C SER A 80 14.37 4.62 -5.61
N LYS A 81 14.54 3.56 -4.80
CA LYS A 81 14.04 3.52 -3.41
C LYS A 81 15.12 3.92 -2.42
N GLU A 82 14.80 4.85 -1.51
CA GLU A 82 15.63 5.23 -0.36
C GLU A 82 15.92 4.04 0.59
N ASN A 83 14.98 3.08 0.68
CA ASN A 83 15.10 1.90 1.52
C ASN A 83 14.60 0.66 0.75
N PRO A 84 15.41 -0.43 0.67
CA PRO A 84 15.02 -1.71 0.05
C PRO A 84 13.87 -2.41 0.77
#